data_AF-A0A933DWZ6-F1
#
_entry.id   AF-A0A933DWZ6-F1
#
_cell.length_a   1.000
_cell.length_b   1.000
_cell.length_c   1.000
_cell.angle_alpha   90.00
_cell.angle_beta   90.00
_cell.angle_gamma   90.00
#
_symmetry.space_group_name_H-M   'P 1'
#
loop_
_entity.id
_entity.type
_entity.pdbx_description
1 polymer ?
#
loop_
_entity_poly.entity_id
_entity_poly.type
_entity_poly.pdbx_seq_one_letter_code
_entity_poly.pdbx_strand_id
1 'polypeptide(L)'
;MSTVRDARVIREVQEDALPGETAAIKVPPRNRWQVLLLEYELLDAYWAATHQRVWMSGLVLVGLSMLGLTFLASTMKPGEVESLQMIGLIGGVSSLLTAGWWLLLRRLFSAERVAEYRKNEIERELGMRSGIYLTFLRQSRLFGARRAASAAREMAEGDLELEQGIKEFSTSSEGRPWLPRFMADRLVWSLVPWVLIAAWGGLYLLKWGGLSFLK
;
A
#
# COMPACT_ATOMS: atom_id res chain seq x y z
N MET A 1 20.81 37.02 -12.98
CA MET A 1 19.56 37.15 -12.19
C MET A 1 18.96 35.75 -11.91
N SER A 2 19.75 34.80 -11.39
CA SER A 2 19.32 33.40 -11.18
C SER A 2 19.63 32.83 -9.79
N THR A 3 20.26 33.60 -8.89
CA THR A 3 20.76 33.10 -7.60
C THR A 3 19.73 33.09 -6.48
N VAL A 4 18.56 33.72 -6.67
CA VAL A 4 17.53 33.87 -5.62
C VAL A 4 16.56 32.68 -5.56
N ARG A 5 16.41 31.92 -6.66
CA ARG A 5 15.53 30.72 -6.68
C ARG A 5 16.19 29.50 -6.03
N ASP A 6 17.49 29.32 -6.18
CA ASP A 6 18.21 28.18 -5.59
C ASP A 6 18.27 28.28 -4.06
N ALA A 7 18.36 29.50 -3.51
CA ALA A 7 18.38 29.70 -2.06
C ALA A 7 17.05 29.35 -1.36
N ARG A 8 15.90 29.42 -2.05
CA ARG A 8 14.61 29.01 -1.48
C ARG A 8 14.46 27.50 -1.41
N VAL A 9 14.91 26.79 -2.45
CA VAL A 9 14.85 25.32 -2.50
C VAL A 9 15.76 24.70 -1.44
N ILE A 10 16.94 25.29 -1.19
CA ILE A 10 17.84 24.83 -0.14
C ILE A 10 17.25 25.06 1.25
N ARG A 11 16.50 26.15 1.45
CA ARG A 11 15.91 26.50 2.75
C ARG A 11 14.69 25.62 3.09
N GLU A 12 13.86 25.24 2.12
CA GLU A 12 12.77 24.28 2.33
C GLU A 12 13.31 22.86 2.60
N VAL A 13 14.40 22.44 1.95
CA VAL A 13 15.05 21.14 2.22
C VAL A 13 15.69 21.09 3.62
N GLN A 14 16.12 22.24 4.14
CA GLN A 14 16.74 22.34 5.46
C GLN A 14 15.72 22.46 6.61
N GLU A 15 14.46 22.85 6.32
CA GLU A 15 13.37 22.88 7.31
C GLU A 15 12.67 21.51 7.46
N ASP A 16 12.81 20.60 6.49
CA ASP A 16 12.37 19.20 6.60
C ASP A 16 13.40 18.28 7.30
N ALA A 17 14.57 18.82 7.65
CA ALA A 17 15.53 18.14 8.53
C ALA A 17 15.03 18.22 9.98
N LEU A 18 14.12 17.30 10.33
CA LEU A 18 13.64 17.11 11.70
C LEU A 18 14.84 17.02 12.67
N PRO A 19 14.78 17.72 13.82
CA PRO A 19 15.90 17.93 14.74
C PRO A 19 16.30 16.65 15.50
N GLY A 20 16.93 15.72 14.79
CA GLY A 20 17.40 14.44 15.33
C GLY A 20 18.45 13.73 14.48
N GLU A 21 19.04 14.42 13.49
CA GLU A 21 20.06 13.85 12.58
C GLU A 21 21.46 13.71 13.21
N THR A 22 21.66 14.18 14.45
CA THR A 22 22.90 13.98 15.23
C THR A 22 22.69 13.11 16.47
N ALA A 23 21.70 12.22 16.46
CA ALA A 23 21.60 11.20 17.49
C ALA A 23 22.70 10.16 17.24
N ALA A 24 23.87 10.40 17.84
CA ALA A 24 24.89 9.38 18.09
C ALA A 24 24.21 8.05 18.39
N ILE A 25 24.65 6.97 17.74
CA ILE A 25 24.17 5.59 17.90
C ILE A 25 24.24 5.21 19.38
N LYS A 26 23.21 5.60 20.14
CA LYS A 26 23.14 5.40 21.57
C LYS A 26 22.38 4.11 21.73
N VAL A 27 23.13 3.00 21.65
CA VAL A 27 22.61 1.65 21.86
C VAL A 27 21.77 1.69 23.14
N PRO A 28 20.43 1.51 23.05
CA PRO A 28 19.58 1.59 24.22
C PRO A 28 19.98 0.46 25.21
N PRO A 29 19.78 0.65 26.52
CA PRO A 29 20.13 -0.37 27.51
C PRO A 29 19.50 -1.73 27.16
N ARG A 30 20.21 -2.84 27.41
CA ARG A 30 19.89 -4.20 26.93
C ARG A 30 18.41 -4.60 27.06
N ASN A 31 17.74 -4.19 28.14
CA ASN A 31 16.32 -4.43 28.36
C ASN A 31 15.40 -3.65 27.40
N ARG A 32 15.74 -2.40 27.08
CA ARG A 32 14.99 -1.57 26.11
C ARG A 32 15.16 -2.09 24.68
N TRP A 33 16.36 -2.57 24.32
CA TRP A 33 16.62 -3.14 23.00
C TRP A 33 15.78 -4.41 22.76
N GLN A 34 15.68 -5.29 23.77
CA GLN A 34 14.82 -6.48 23.69
C GLN A 34 13.33 -6.15 23.58
N VAL A 35 12.86 -5.14 24.33
CA VAL A 35 11.46 -4.69 24.25
C VAL A 35 11.14 -4.13 22.86
N LEU A 36 12.04 -3.33 22.29
CA LEU A 36 11.87 -2.76 20.95
C LEU A 36 11.88 -3.84 19.86
N LEU A 37 12.74 -4.85 19.97
CA LEU A 37 12.73 -6.00 19.06
C LEU A 37 11.43 -6.81 19.16
N LEU A 38 10.94 -7.04 20.38
CA LEU A 38 9.68 -7.73 20.59
C LEU A 38 8.50 -6.92 20.01
N GLU A 39 8.48 -5.60 20.23
CA GLU A 39 7.48 -4.70 19.64
C GLU A 39 7.53 -4.75 18.10
N TYR A 40 8.73 -4.78 17.52
CA TYR A 40 8.95 -4.93 16.09
C TYR A 40 8.42 -6.26 15.54
N GLU A 41 8.75 -7.39 16.18
CA GLU A 41 8.26 -8.72 15.77
C GLU A 41 6.74 -8.82 15.86
N LEU A 42 6.15 -8.26 16.92
CA LEU A 42 4.69 -8.22 17.09
C LEU A 42 4.01 -7.37 16.00
N LEU A 43 4.60 -6.23 15.64
CA LEU A 43 4.12 -5.38 14.55
C LEU A 43 4.19 -6.10 13.20
N ASP A 44 5.26 -6.85 12.95
CA ASP A 44 5.43 -7.59 11.70
C ASP A 44 4.43 -8.76 11.59
N ALA A 45 4.25 -9.52 12.67
CA ALA A 45 3.24 -10.57 12.75
C ALA A 45 1.81 -10.03 12.61
N TYR A 46 1.51 -8.89 13.24
CA TYR A 46 0.24 -8.20 13.09
C TYR A 46 -0.01 -7.78 11.64
N TRP A 47 1.02 -7.28 10.95
CA TRP A 47 0.93 -6.86 9.57
C TRP A 47 0.65 -8.05 8.63
N ALA A 48 1.39 -9.15 8.79
CA ALA A 48 1.17 -10.37 8.01
C ALA A 48 -0.25 -10.91 8.19
N ALA A 49 -0.73 -10.98 9.44
CA ALA A 49 -2.09 -11.42 9.74
C ALA A 49 -3.16 -10.51 9.13
N THR A 50 -2.93 -9.19 9.18
CA THR A 50 -3.83 -8.18 8.63
C THR A 50 -3.90 -8.29 7.11
N HIS A 51 -2.76 -8.43 6.44
CA HIS A 51 -2.67 -8.63 5.00
C HIS A 51 -3.39 -9.92 4.56
N GLN A 52 -3.19 -11.03 5.28
CA GLN A 52 -3.88 -12.29 5.00
C GLN A 52 -5.39 -12.17 5.12
N ARG A 53 -5.91 -11.46 6.14
CA ARG A 53 -7.35 -11.23 6.31
C ARG A 53 -7.96 -10.42 5.16
N VAL A 54 -7.24 -9.41 4.69
CA VAL A 54 -7.65 -8.61 3.51
C VAL A 54 -7.75 -9.50 2.28
N TRP A 55 -6.72 -10.32 2.01
CA TRP A 55 -6.71 -11.25 0.88
C TRP A 55 -7.84 -12.27 0.95
N MET A 56 -8.00 -12.94 2.09
CA MET A 56 -9.03 -13.98 2.25
C MET A 56 -10.44 -13.40 2.12
N SER A 57 -10.71 -12.24 2.73
CA SER A 57 -12.02 -11.59 2.59
C SER A 57 -12.27 -11.10 1.17
N GLY A 58 -11.26 -10.57 0.48
CA GLY A 58 -11.36 -10.16 -0.92
C GLY A 58 -11.63 -11.33 -1.86
N LEU A 59 -10.92 -12.44 -1.69
CA LEU A 59 -11.13 -13.66 -2.49
C LEU A 59 -12.53 -14.23 -2.31
N VAL A 60 -13.04 -14.28 -1.08
CA VAL A 60 -14.41 -14.72 -0.80
C VAL A 60 -15.42 -13.81 -1.48
N LEU A 61 -15.25 -12.48 -1.37
CA LEU A 61 -16.18 -11.51 -1.93
C LEU A 61 -16.20 -11.55 -3.46
N VAL A 62 -15.04 -11.63 -4.10
CA VAL A 62 -14.93 -11.78 -5.56
C VAL A 62 -15.50 -13.12 -6.02
N GLY A 63 -15.16 -14.22 -5.34
CA GLY A 63 -15.65 -15.56 -5.66
C GLY A 63 -17.17 -15.66 -5.58
N LEU A 64 -17.76 -15.15 -4.50
CA LEU A 64 -19.22 -15.15 -4.32
C LEU A 64 -19.92 -14.27 -5.37
N SER A 65 -19.31 -13.13 -5.73
CA SER A 65 -19.84 -12.23 -6.76
C SER A 65 -19.79 -12.86 -8.15
N MET A 66 -18.69 -13.53 -8.51
CA MET A 66 -18.59 -14.26 -9.77
C MET A 66 -19.60 -15.42 -9.84
N LEU A 67 -19.79 -16.16 -8.75
CA LEU A 67 -20.81 -17.20 -8.66
C LEU A 67 -22.22 -16.63 -8.85
N GLY A 68 -22.55 -15.52 -8.18
CA GLY A 68 -23.84 -14.87 -8.32
C GLY A 68 -24.10 -14.36 -9.75
N LEU A 69 -23.10 -13.72 -10.37
CA LEU A 69 -23.18 -13.23 -11.74
C LEU A 69 -23.35 -14.38 -12.75
N THR A 70 -22.56 -15.45 -12.64
CA THR A 70 -22.65 -16.59 -13.57
C THR A 70 -23.96 -17.37 -13.40
N PHE A 71 -24.43 -17.56 -12.16
CA PHE A 71 -25.72 -18.17 -11.87
C PHE A 71 -26.87 -17.37 -12.50
N LEU A 72 -26.93 -16.05 -12.27
CA LEU A 72 -27.98 -15.21 -12.83
C LEU A 72 -27.88 -15.07 -14.36
N ALA A 73 -26.66 -15.04 -14.90
CA ALA A 73 -26.47 -15.00 -16.35
C ALA A 73 -27.02 -16.26 -17.03
N SER A 74 -26.78 -17.44 -16.45
CA SER A 74 -27.12 -18.75 -17.03
C SER A 74 -28.56 -19.20 -16.78
N THR A 75 -29.14 -18.88 -15.62
CA THR A 75 -30.46 -19.40 -15.23
C THR A 75 -31.63 -18.49 -15.60
N MET A 76 -31.40 -17.17 -15.68
CA MET A 76 -32.48 -16.19 -15.87
C MET A 76 -32.70 -15.86 -17.35
N LYS A 77 -33.95 -15.92 -17.80
CA LYS A 77 -34.34 -15.53 -19.16
C LYS A 77 -34.27 -14.01 -19.32
N PRO A 78 -33.70 -13.50 -20.42
CA PRO A 78 -33.72 -12.07 -20.70
C PRO A 78 -35.16 -11.60 -20.97
N GLY A 79 -35.52 -10.40 -20.52
CA GLY A 79 -36.81 -9.80 -20.82
C GLY A 79 -37.95 -10.08 -19.83
N GLU A 80 -37.71 -10.87 -18.78
CA GLU A 80 -38.70 -11.06 -17.71
C GLU A 80 -38.53 -10.04 -16.58
N VAL A 81 -39.64 -9.45 -16.11
CA VAL A 81 -39.64 -8.45 -15.03
C VAL A 81 -39.13 -9.06 -13.72
N GLU A 82 -39.49 -10.31 -13.44
CA GLU A 82 -39.03 -11.05 -12.25
C GLU A 82 -37.50 -11.23 -12.26
N SER A 83 -36.92 -11.53 -13.42
CA SER A 83 -35.46 -11.63 -13.60
C SER A 83 -34.74 -10.32 -13.28
N LEU A 84 -35.29 -9.18 -13.73
CA LEU A 84 -34.73 -7.86 -13.44
C LEU A 84 -34.84 -7.48 -11.96
N GLN A 85 -35.95 -7.82 -11.31
CA GLN A 85 -36.14 -7.57 -9.88
C GLN A 85 -35.16 -8.40 -9.05
N MET A 86 -34.96 -9.68 -9.38
CA MET A 86 -33.97 -10.54 -8.71
C MET A 86 -32.54 -10.03 -8.90
N ILE A 87 -32.15 -9.63 -10.11
CA ILE A 87 -30.82 -9.03 -10.36
C ILE A 87 -30.66 -7.74 -9.57
N GLY A 88 -31.68 -6.89 -9.53
CA GLY A 88 -31.65 -5.63 -8.76
C GLY A 88 -31.48 -5.87 -7.26
N LEU A 89 -32.20 -6.85 -6.69
CA LEU A 89 -32.11 -7.20 -5.27
C LEU A 89 -30.75 -7.80 -4.92
N ILE A 90 -30.32 -8.83 -5.66
CA ILE A 90 -29.06 -9.55 -5.39
C ILE A 90 -27.87 -8.63 -5.68
N GLY A 91 -27.89 -7.91 -6.80
CA GLY A 91 -26.87 -6.94 -7.17
C GLY A 91 -26.81 -5.75 -6.19
N GLY A 92 -27.96 -5.30 -5.69
CA GLY A 92 -28.05 -4.27 -4.66
C GLY A 92 -27.41 -4.70 -3.34
N VAL A 93 -27.77 -5.89 -2.85
CA VAL A 93 -27.18 -6.47 -1.62
C VAL A 93 -25.68 -6.72 -1.81
N SER A 94 -25.26 -7.27 -2.94
CA SER A 94 -23.85 -7.49 -3.27
C SER A 94 -23.06 -6.17 -3.31
N SER A 95 -23.63 -5.12 -3.90
CA SER A 95 -23.02 -3.79 -3.95
C SER A 95 -22.90 -3.17 -2.56
N LEU A 96 -23.91 -3.31 -1.71
CA LEU A 96 -23.88 -2.87 -0.30
C LEU A 96 -22.79 -3.58 0.50
N LEU A 97 -22.68 -4.91 0.37
CA LEU A 97 -21.63 -5.69 1.01
C LEU A 97 -20.24 -5.27 0.52
N THR A 98 -20.10 -5.05 -0.77
CA THR A 98 -18.85 -4.59 -1.39
C THR A 98 -18.45 -3.19 -0.90
N ALA A 99 -19.40 -2.27 -0.79
CA ALA A 99 -19.18 -0.93 -0.24
C ALA A 99 -18.83 -0.98 1.26
N GLY A 100 -19.50 -1.84 2.04
CA GLY A 100 -19.19 -2.07 3.46
C GLY A 100 -17.78 -2.62 3.65
N TRP A 101 -17.38 -3.60 2.84
CA TRP A 101 -16.03 -4.14 2.84
C TRP A 101 -14.98 -3.08 2.46
N TRP A 102 -15.26 -2.25 1.46
CA TRP A 102 -14.39 -1.14 1.08
C TRP A 102 -14.16 -0.12 2.20
N LEU A 103 -15.20 0.19 2.99
CA LEU A 103 -15.05 1.05 4.17
C LEU A 103 -14.17 0.40 5.25
N LEU A 104 -14.31 -0.91 5.46
CA LEU A 104 -13.44 -1.65 6.38
C LEU A 104 -11.98 -1.61 5.94
N LEU A 105 -11.71 -1.78 4.64
CA LEU A 105 -10.36 -1.64 4.08
C LEU A 105 -9.76 -0.25 4.34
N ARG A 106 -10.54 0.82 4.13
CA ARG A 106 -10.06 2.18 4.41
C ARG A 106 -9.67 2.39 5.86
N ARG A 107 -10.50 1.89 6.79
CA ARG A 107 -10.20 1.94 8.22
C ARG A 107 -8.93 1.16 8.55
N LEU A 108 -8.79 -0.03 7.99
CA LEU A 108 -7.64 -0.89 8.21
C LEU A 108 -6.34 -0.26 7.67
N PHE A 109 -6.37 0.35 6.49
CA PHE A 109 -5.23 1.09 5.93
C PHE A 109 -4.85 2.33 6.74
N SER A 110 -5.82 3.01 7.37
CA SER A 110 -5.50 4.10 8.30
C SER A 110 -4.77 3.60 9.55
N ALA A 111 -5.13 2.43 10.07
CA ALA A 111 -4.45 1.81 11.20
C ALA A 111 -3.05 1.30 10.82
N GLU A 112 -2.88 0.73 9.62
CA GLU A 112 -1.57 0.33 9.10
C GLU A 112 -0.59 1.49 9.04
N ARG A 113 -1.02 2.70 8.65
CA ARG A 113 -0.11 3.86 8.58
C ARG A 113 0.49 4.21 9.94
N VAL A 114 -0.29 4.06 11.01
CA VAL A 114 0.18 4.31 12.38
C VAL A 114 1.19 3.24 12.80
N ALA A 115 0.87 1.97 12.50
CA ALA A 115 1.77 0.86 12.76
C ALA A 115 3.09 0.97 11.96
N GLU A 116 3.02 1.41 10.70
CA GLU A 116 4.17 1.66 9.82
C GLU A 116 5.04 2.80 10.35
N TYR A 117 4.42 3.89 10.83
CA TYR A 117 5.14 4.99 11.46
C TYR A 117 5.88 4.52 12.72
N ARG A 118 5.21 3.73 13.57
CA ARG A 118 5.81 3.17 14.78
C ARG A 118 6.93 2.18 14.48
N LYS A 119 6.76 1.33 13.47
CA LYS A 119 7.80 0.40 12.99
C LYS A 119 9.04 1.17 12.53
N ASN A 120 8.86 2.23 11.74
CA ASN A 120 9.97 3.08 11.27
C ASN A 120 10.69 3.81 12.43
N GLU A 121 9.94 4.23 13.45
CA GLU A 121 10.51 4.84 14.66
C GLU A 121 11.36 3.82 15.43
N ILE A 122 10.86 2.60 15.62
CA ILE A 122 11.59 1.51 16.28
C ILE A 122 12.85 1.11 15.49
N GLU A 123 12.76 0.98 14.17
CA GLU A 123 13.92 0.68 13.31
C GLU A 123 15.01 1.76 13.44
N ARG A 124 14.61 3.03 13.55
CA ARG A 124 15.52 4.15 13.80
C ARG A 124 16.14 4.08 15.20
N GLU A 125 15.36 3.75 16.23
CA GLU A 125 15.87 3.59 17.60
C GLU A 125 16.79 2.37 17.77
N LEU A 126 16.56 1.30 17.00
CA LEU A 126 17.36 0.09 17.02
C LEU A 126 18.63 0.18 16.16
N GLY A 127 18.75 1.21 15.31
CA GLY A 127 19.87 1.34 14.37
C GLY A 127 19.91 0.21 13.34
N MET A 128 18.76 -0.35 12.96
CA MET A 128 18.71 -1.47 12.02
C MET A 128 19.15 -1.03 10.62
N ARG A 129 19.93 -1.88 9.94
CA ARG A 129 20.46 -1.62 8.59
C ARG A 129 19.35 -1.28 7.58
N SER A 130 18.13 -1.82 7.73
CA SER A 130 16.94 -1.50 6.92
C SER A 130 16.61 0.00 6.91
N GLY A 131 16.72 0.67 8.06
CA GLY A 131 16.50 2.11 8.18
C GLY A 131 17.50 2.91 7.36
N ILE A 132 18.77 2.46 7.30
CA ILE A 132 19.84 3.08 6.50
C ILE A 132 19.56 2.95 5.00
N TYR A 133 19.06 1.80 4.55
CA TYR A 133 18.64 1.61 3.17
C TYR A 133 17.46 2.52 2.77
N LEU A 134 16.47 2.69 3.65
CA LEU A 134 15.28 3.51 3.39
C LEU A 134 15.58 5.02 3.41
N THR A 135 16.42 5.49 4.34
CA THR A 135 16.88 6.89 4.37
C THR A 135 17.71 7.20 3.13
N PHE A 136 18.58 6.27 2.71
CA PHE A 136 19.32 6.36 1.46
C PHE A 136 18.40 6.45 0.24
N LEU A 137 17.36 5.60 0.14
CA LEU A 137 16.39 5.65 -0.96
C LEU A 137 15.61 6.98 -0.99
N ARG A 138 15.25 7.53 0.17
CA ARG A 138 14.56 8.83 0.24
C ARG A 138 15.47 9.97 -0.21
N GLN A 139 16.73 10.01 0.24
CA GLN A 139 17.69 11.04 -0.15
C GLN A 139 18.15 10.89 -1.61
N SER A 140 18.38 9.67 -2.10
CA SER A 140 18.79 9.42 -3.49
C SER A 140 17.71 9.73 -4.53
N ARG A 141 16.43 9.79 -4.15
CA ARG A 141 15.36 10.31 -5.02
C ARG A 141 15.41 11.84 -5.15
N LEU A 142 15.88 12.54 -4.12
CA LEU A 142 16.02 14.00 -4.10
C LEU A 142 17.36 14.45 -4.71
N PHE A 143 18.37 13.59 -4.70
CA PHE A 143 19.72 13.91 -5.14
C PHE A 143 20.17 13.04 -6.31
N GLY A 144 20.63 13.65 -7.41
CA GLY A 144 21.13 12.92 -8.58
C GLY A 144 22.28 11.94 -8.28
N ALA A 145 22.51 10.98 -9.19
CA ALA A 145 23.37 9.80 -8.99
C ALA A 145 24.76 10.04 -8.37
N ARG A 146 25.41 11.18 -8.65
CA ARG A 146 26.71 11.53 -8.05
C ARG A 146 26.64 11.85 -6.55
N ARG A 147 25.57 12.51 -6.10
CA ARG A 147 25.34 12.82 -4.68
C ARG A 147 24.81 11.61 -3.91
N ALA A 148 24.10 10.70 -4.58
CA ALA A 148 23.74 9.41 -4.00
C ALA A 148 25.00 8.59 -3.64
N ALA A 149 26.02 8.55 -4.50
CA ALA A 149 27.26 7.82 -4.19
C ALA A 149 28.02 8.37 -2.97
N SER A 150 28.05 9.70 -2.78
CA SER A 150 28.65 10.31 -1.58
C SER A 150 27.81 10.08 -0.33
N ALA A 151 26.48 10.15 -0.44
CA ALA A 151 25.57 9.88 0.68
C ALA A 151 25.66 8.42 1.17
N ALA A 152 25.82 7.45 0.26
CA ALA A 152 26.02 6.04 0.64
C ALA A 152 27.30 5.85 1.46
N ARG A 153 28.39 6.54 1.07
CA ARG A 153 29.69 6.46 1.74
C ARG A 153 29.67 7.15 3.11
N GLU A 154 28.92 8.23 3.23
CA GLU A 154 28.71 8.96 4.49
C GLU A 154 27.82 8.16 5.46
N MET A 155 26.74 7.55 4.96
CA MET A 155 25.85 6.69 5.75
C MET A 155 26.47 5.36 6.19
N ALA A 156 27.44 4.85 5.43
CA ALA A 156 28.11 3.60 5.76
C ALA A 156 29.19 3.76 6.85
N GLU A 157 29.57 4.99 7.24
CA GLU A 157 30.60 5.29 8.25
C GLU A 157 31.91 4.47 8.12
N GLY A 158 32.25 4.01 6.90
CA GLY A 158 33.44 3.19 6.64
C GLY A 158 33.22 1.66 6.61
N ASP A 159 31.99 1.18 6.81
CA ASP A 159 31.60 -0.23 6.59
C ASP A 159 31.46 -0.50 5.08
N LEU A 160 32.47 -1.17 4.52
CA LEU A 160 32.55 -1.50 3.09
C LEU A 160 31.42 -2.45 2.64
N GLU A 161 30.96 -3.35 3.51
CA GLU A 161 29.86 -4.26 3.19
C GLU A 161 28.53 -3.51 3.11
N LEU A 162 28.32 -2.56 4.02
CA LEU A 162 27.13 -1.71 4.03
C LEU A 162 27.11 -0.76 2.81
N GLU A 163 28.25 -0.17 2.46
CA GLU A 163 28.35 0.69 1.26
C GLU A 163 28.03 -0.08 -0.03
N GLN A 164 28.57 -1.30 -0.16
CA GLN A 164 28.29 -2.17 -1.30
C GLN A 164 26.82 -2.60 -1.33
N GLY A 165 26.27 -3.01 -0.19
CA GLY A 165 24.86 -3.36 -0.07
C GLY A 165 23.95 -2.21 -0.48
N ILE A 166 24.25 -0.97 -0.06
CA ILE A 166 23.44 0.22 -0.39
C ILE A 166 23.46 0.48 -1.90
N LYS A 167 24.64 0.36 -2.53
CA LYS A 167 24.78 0.51 -3.99
C LYS A 167 23.97 -0.56 -4.72
N GLU A 168 24.13 -1.82 -4.33
CA GLU A 168 23.44 -2.96 -4.95
C GLU A 168 21.91 -2.83 -4.81
N PHE A 169 21.44 -2.49 -3.60
CA PHE A 169 20.03 -2.24 -3.32
C PHE A 169 19.46 -1.05 -4.10
N SER A 170 20.23 0.03 -4.28
CA SER A 170 19.79 1.20 -5.07
C SER A 170 19.61 0.91 -6.56
N THR A 171 20.32 -0.10 -7.06
CA THR A 171 20.23 -0.58 -8.44
C THR A 171 19.26 -1.75 -8.60
N SER A 172 18.86 -2.40 -7.50
CA SER A 172 17.94 -3.52 -7.52
C SER A 172 16.51 -3.06 -7.84
N SER A 173 15.70 -4.01 -8.32
CA SER A 173 14.26 -3.80 -8.54
C SER A 173 13.50 -3.44 -7.26
N GLU A 174 14.08 -3.72 -6.09
CA GLU A 174 13.53 -3.38 -4.78
C GLU A 174 13.81 -1.93 -4.38
N GLY A 175 14.96 -1.36 -4.76
CA GLY A 175 15.28 0.06 -4.54
C GLY A 175 14.66 1.01 -5.56
N ARG A 176 14.37 0.51 -6.77
CA ARG A 176 13.65 1.23 -7.85
C ARG A 176 12.36 0.51 -8.26
N PRO A 177 11.37 0.39 -7.36
CA PRO A 177 10.11 -0.21 -7.74
C PRO A 177 9.41 0.71 -8.75
N TRP A 178 9.22 0.22 -9.98
CA TRP A 178 8.50 0.94 -11.07
C TRP A 178 7.07 1.33 -10.64
N LEU A 179 6.49 0.53 -9.74
CA LEU A 179 5.34 0.86 -8.92
C LEU A 179 5.70 0.43 -7.49
N PRO A 180 5.57 1.29 -6.45
CA PRO A 180 5.76 0.85 -5.08
C PRO A 180 4.81 -0.34 -4.86
N ARG A 181 5.35 -1.55 -4.60
CA ARG A 181 4.55 -2.80 -4.47
C ARG A 181 3.30 -2.60 -3.59
N PHE A 182 3.45 -1.83 -2.51
CA PHE A 182 2.37 -1.45 -1.60
C PHE A 182 1.34 -0.46 -2.17
N MET A 183 1.74 0.46 -3.05
CA MET A 183 0.81 1.35 -3.75
C MET A 183 0.04 0.59 -4.83
N ALA A 184 0.67 -0.39 -5.50
CA ALA A 184 0.00 -1.25 -6.48
C ALA A 184 -1.09 -2.10 -5.80
N ASP A 185 -0.79 -2.79 -4.69
CA ASP A 185 -1.79 -3.58 -3.97
C ASP A 185 -2.93 -2.72 -3.41
N ARG A 186 -2.62 -1.57 -2.80
CA ARG A 186 -3.65 -0.62 -2.31
C ARG A 186 -4.53 -0.10 -3.46
N LEU A 187 -3.94 0.21 -4.63
CA LEU A 187 -4.68 0.63 -5.81
C LEU A 187 -5.58 -0.49 -6.33
N VAL A 188 -5.05 -1.69 -6.50
CA VAL A 188 -5.80 -2.87 -6.96
C VAL A 188 -6.99 -3.11 -6.04
N TRP A 189 -6.76 -3.19 -4.73
CA TRP A 189 -7.82 -3.42 -3.76
C TRP A 189 -8.80 -2.25 -3.62
N SER A 190 -8.39 -1.02 -3.95
CA SER A 190 -9.30 0.13 -4.02
C SER A 190 -10.20 0.10 -5.25
N LEU A 191 -9.76 -0.54 -6.34
CA LEU A 191 -10.48 -0.62 -7.62
C LEU A 191 -11.43 -1.81 -7.68
N VAL A 192 -11.11 -2.93 -7.00
CA VAL A 192 -11.94 -4.15 -6.99
C VAL A 192 -13.42 -3.88 -6.70
N PRO A 193 -13.81 -3.07 -5.68
CA PRO A 193 -15.22 -2.76 -5.42
C PRO A 193 -15.93 -2.09 -6.59
N TRP A 194 -15.26 -1.15 -7.25
CA TRP A 194 -15.83 -0.43 -8.39
C TRP A 194 -16.03 -1.34 -9.59
N VAL A 195 -15.08 -2.24 -9.85
CA VAL A 195 -15.18 -3.24 -10.90
C VAL A 195 -16.37 -4.17 -10.64
N LEU A 196 -16.57 -4.62 -9.39
CA LEU A 196 -17.69 -5.49 -9.03
C LEU A 196 -19.04 -4.78 -9.17
N ILE A 197 -19.16 -3.55 -8.68
CA ILE A 197 -20.37 -2.74 -8.83
C ILE A 197 -20.68 -2.50 -10.32
N ALA A 198 -19.66 -2.17 -11.12
CA ALA A 198 -19.80 -1.99 -12.55
C ALA A 198 -20.22 -3.29 -13.27
N ALA A 199 -19.70 -4.44 -12.85
CA ALA A 199 -20.09 -5.75 -13.39
C ALA A 199 -21.57 -6.06 -13.14
N TRP A 200 -22.05 -5.79 -11.92
CA TRP A 200 -23.48 -5.90 -11.59
C TRP A 200 -24.35 -4.94 -12.40
N GLY A 201 -23.93 -3.68 -12.53
CA GLY A 201 -24.60 -2.69 -13.36
C GLY A 201 -24.64 -3.10 -14.84
N GLY A 202 -23.54 -3.63 -15.37
CA GLY A 202 -23.45 -4.14 -16.74
C GLY A 202 -24.40 -5.32 -16.98
N LEU A 203 -24.49 -6.27 -16.05
CA LEU A 203 -25.43 -7.38 -16.13
C LEU A 203 -26.89 -6.89 -16.12
N TYR A 204 -27.20 -5.93 -15.26
CA TYR A 204 -28.53 -5.31 -15.19
C TYR A 204 -28.91 -4.63 -16.51
N LEU A 205 -28.00 -3.83 -17.09
CA LEU A 205 -28.21 -3.14 -18.37
C LEU A 205 -28.38 -4.14 -19.53
N LEU A 206 -27.59 -5.21 -19.58
CA LEU A 206 -27.70 -6.25 -20.61
C LEU A 206 -29.07 -6.93 -20.58
N LYS A 207 -29.56 -7.31 -19.39
CA LYS A 207 -30.86 -7.97 -19.24
C LYS A 207 -32.02 -6.99 -19.46
N TRP A 208 -31.85 -5.71 -19.12
CA TRP A 208 -32.82 -4.65 -19.40
C TRP A 208 -32.94 -4.35 -20.90
N GLY A 209 -31.81 -4.23 -21.60
CA GLY A 209 -31.77 -4.01 -23.05
C GLY A 209 -32.47 -5.11 -23.84
N GLY A 210 -32.36 -6.37 -23.39
CA GLY A 210 -33.12 -7.49 -23.94
C GLY A 210 -34.65 -7.33 -23.80
N LEU A 211 -35.12 -6.65 -22.75
CA LEU A 211 -36.55 -6.37 -22.53
C LEU A 211 -37.09 -5.28 -23.47
N SER A 212 -36.24 -4.31 -23.84
CA SER A 212 -36.62 -3.24 -24.77
C SER A 212 -36.66 -3.65 -26.24
N PHE A 213 -35.97 -4.73 -26.62
CA PHE A 213 -35.92 -5.23 -28.00
C PHE A 213 -37.09 -6.19 -28.36
N LEU A 214 -37.83 -6.66 -27.36
CA LEU A 214 -38.96 -7.59 -27.49
C LEU A 214 -40.34 -6.91 -27.44
N LYS A 215 -40.37 -5.58 -27.26
CA LYS A 215 -41.57 -4.73 -27.38
C LYS A 215 -41.53 -3.95 -28.68
#